data_AF-X0ZLX2-F1
#
_entry.id   AF-X0ZLX2-F1
#
_cell.length_a   1.000
_cell.length_b   1.000
_cell.length_c   1.000
_cell.angle_alpha   90.00
_cell.angle_beta   90.00
_cell.angle_gamma   90.00
#
_symmetry.space_group_name_H-M   'P 1'
#
loop_
_entity.id
_entity.type
_entity.pdbx_description
1 polymer ?
#
loop_
_entity_poly.entity_id
_entity_poly.type
_entity_poly.pdbx_seq_one_letter_code
_entity_poly.pdbx_strand_id
1 'polypeptide(L)'
;GGSLKEVSLVVVDESHNFRNPLSNRWENLFNLLEEIRKENQKKPYVLFLTATPINNTLWDLYWQIMLMLYSNQKAFLKQGITGIFEYFKNVEKRQDPALLNDLLNEISIRRTRNFIKDNYPDAEINGSLINFPERVLENVDYELEKTYQGMYKDISHIITEELTMAYYRILEYKKVEKLSTEEEMLKGRMIALEGIFKTILLKRLESSVEAFRKSVDNQIKFLEKLGRFLEKGKLLRKELFNKYVVGLDEESAEEIKIKLEDINLDDYDKEELFDDIKKDEQLLKKIYKKVAPITPEKDAKLIKFKDMLYELAKKGQIVVFTYYADTLGYISQDLKEDLKFKKFNIESISGKVPSTKRGEIIDEFFSKKTDILLSTDVLSEGMNLQTAQFVI
;
A
#
# COMPACT_ATOMS: atom_id res chain seq x y z
N GLY A 1 4.02 18.75 -25.20
CA GLY A 1 4.55 19.24 -26.47
C GLY A 1 5.48 20.42 -26.21
N GLY A 2 6.74 20.12 -25.91
CA GLY A 2 7.85 21.07 -25.86
C GLY A 2 9.06 20.38 -26.51
N SER A 3 9.98 21.15 -27.11
CA SER A 3 11.23 20.61 -27.66
C SER A 3 12.08 20.06 -26.51
N LEU A 4 12.57 18.82 -26.61
CA LEU A 4 13.50 18.25 -25.63
C LEU A 4 14.95 18.71 -25.86
N LYS A 5 15.19 19.43 -26.97
CA LYS A 5 16.43 20.16 -27.21
C LYS A 5 16.74 21.11 -26.05
N GLU A 6 18.00 21.13 -25.62
CA GLU A 6 18.58 21.99 -24.56
C GLU A 6 18.27 21.56 -23.11
N VAL A 7 17.48 20.50 -22.89
CA VAL A 7 17.28 19.94 -21.54
C VAL A 7 18.61 19.40 -20.99
N SER A 8 19.19 20.14 -20.05
CA SER A 8 20.47 19.82 -19.42
C SER A 8 20.33 19.14 -18.05
N LEU A 9 19.17 19.29 -17.40
CA LEU A 9 18.86 18.73 -16.08
C LEU A 9 17.44 18.20 -16.06
N VAL A 10 17.27 16.98 -15.56
CA VAL A 10 15.99 16.37 -15.25
C VAL A 10 15.89 16.22 -13.74
N VAL A 11 14.92 16.89 -13.13
CA VAL A 11 14.62 16.76 -11.70
C VAL A 11 13.43 15.83 -11.55
N VAL A 12 13.59 14.78 -10.75
CA VAL A 12 12.52 13.82 -10.45
C VAL A 12 12.22 13.90 -8.97
N ASP A 13 11.07 14.49 -8.66
CA ASP A 13 10.54 14.47 -7.31
C ASP A 13 9.91 13.11 -6.99
N GLU A 14 9.95 12.73 -5.71
CA GLU A 14 9.55 11.41 -5.21
C GLU A 14 10.12 10.25 -6.04
N SER A 15 11.44 10.27 -6.27
CA SER A 15 12.14 9.33 -7.16
C SER A 15 11.99 7.86 -6.78
N HIS A 16 11.61 7.58 -5.53
CA HIS A 16 11.31 6.23 -5.06
C HIS A 16 10.18 5.57 -5.89
N ASN A 17 9.33 6.35 -6.58
CA ASN A 17 8.33 5.86 -7.53
C ASN A 17 8.92 5.19 -8.78
N PHE A 18 10.23 5.34 -9.01
CA PHE A 18 10.98 4.77 -10.13
C PHE A 18 11.99 3.71 -9.66
N ARG A 19 11.68 3.02 -8.56
CA ARG A 19 12.55 1.97 -7.98
C ARG A 19 12.43 0.59 -8.64
N ASN A 20 11.36 0.33 -9.38
CA ASN A 20 11.10 -0.98 -9.98
C ASN A 20 11.42 -0.97 -11.49
N PRO A 21 12.46 -1.70 -11.95
CA PRO A 21 12.85 -1.73 -13.37
C PRO A 21 11.82 -2.40 -14.28
N LEU A 22 10.89 -3.18 -13.72
CA LEU A 22 9.82 -3.86 -14.47
C LEU A 22 8.55 -3.01 -14.57
N SER A 23 8.56 -1.78 -14.05
CA SER A 23 7.39 -0.89 -14.09
C SER A 23 7.41 -0.02 -15.34
N ASN A 24 6.21 0.27 -15.87
CA ASN A 24 6.03 1.23 -16.96
C ASN A 24 6.60 2.62 -16.60
N ARG A 25 6.55 3.02 -15.31
CA ARG A 25 7.11 4.31 -14.86
C ARG A 25 8.63 4.36 -15.08
N TRP A 26 9.34 3.32 -14.67
CA TRP A 26 10.79 3.21 -14.87
C TRP A 26 11.13 3.22 -16.36
N GLU A 27 10.46 2.39 -17.16
CA GLU A 27 10.68 2.30 -18.60
C GLU A 27 10.44 3.64 -19.30
N ASN A 28 9.33 4.32 -18.97
CA ASN A 28 9.00 5.62 -19.54
C ASN A 28 10.05 6.69 -19.21
N LEU A 29 10.53 6.75 -17.96
CA LEU A 29 11.58 7.69 -17.56
C LEU A 29 12.91 7.37 -18.25
N PHE A 30 13.29 6.09 -18.31
CA PHE A 30 14.51 5.67 -19.01
C PHE A 30 14.46 6.05 -20.51
N ASN A 31 13.34 5.79 -21.17
CA ASN A 31 13.13 6.14 -22.58
C ASN A 31 13.20 7.65 -22.80
N LEU A 32 12.58 8.45 -21.92
CA LEU A 32 12.66 9.91 -21.98
C LEU A 32 14.11 10.41 -21.84
N LEU A 33 14.87 9.87 -20.89
CA LEU A 33 16.27 10.23 -20.71
C LEU A 33 17.13 9.89 -21.94
N GLU A 34 16.87 8.74 -22.58
CA GLU A 34 17.53 8.33 -23.82
C GLU A 34 17.12 9.21 -25.02
N GLU A 35 15.87 9.66 -25.08
CA GLU A 35 15.39 10.60 -26.10
C GLU A 35 16.08 11.95 -25.97
N ILE A 36 16.11 12.52 -24.75
CA ILE A 36 16.85 13.76 -24.46
C ILE A 36 18.33 13.62 -24.83
N ARG A 37 18.95 12.47 -24.49
CA ARG A 37 20.34 12.19 -24.84
C ARG A 37 20.58 12.20 -26.35
N LYS A 38 19.67 11.60 -27.13
CA LYS A 38 19.76 11.54 -28.59
C LYS A 38 19.59 12.93 -29.22
N GLU A 39 18.63 13.71 -28.76
CA GLU A 39 18.38 15.06 -29.28
C GLU A 39 19.52 16.04 -28.94
N ASN A 40 20.02 15.99 -27.71
CA ASN A 40 21.06 16.90 -27.22
C ASN A 40 22.48 16.44 -27.53
N GLN A 41 22.65 15.23 -28.06
CA GLN A 41 23.94 14.54 -28.22
C GLN A 41 24.77 14.46 -26.90
N LYS A 42 24.11 14.68 -25.76
CA LYS A 42 24.71 14.74 -24.43
C LYS A 42 23.71 14.22 -23.41
N LYS A 43 24.19 13.48 -22.41
CA LYS A 43 23.36 13.02 -21.30
C LYS A 43 22.91 14.22 -20.44
N PRO A 44 21.62 14.39 -20.14
CA PRO A 44 21.21 15.34 -19.13
C PRO A 44 21.70 14.87 -17.75
N TYR A 45 21.96 15.82 -16.86
CA TYR A 45 22.08 15.54 -15.44
C TYR A 45 20.73 15.05 -14.91
N VAL A 46 20.76 14.12 -13.97
CA VAL A 46 19.55 13.59 -13.33
C VAL A 46 19.67 13.86 -11.83
N LEU A 47 18.71 14.59 -11.28
CA LEU A 47 18.61 14.89 -9.86
C LEU A 47 17.36 14.23 -9.30
N PHE A 48 17.57 13.27 -8.40
CA PHE A 48 16.49 12.58 -7.69
C PHE A 48 16.27 13.21 -6.33
N LEU A 49 15.01 13.57 -6.04
CA LEU A 49 14.57 14.05 -4.75
C LEU A 49 13.71 12.95 -4.12
N THR A 50 14.08 12.51 -2.91
CA THR A 50 13.31 11.52 -2.16
C THR A 50 13.74 11.56 -0.69
N ALA A 51 12.76 11.43 0.22
CA ALA A 51 13.02 11.22 1.63
C ALA A 51 13.39 9.75 1.95
N THR A 52 13.01 8.83 1.07
CA THR A 52 13.08 7.38 1.28
C THR A 52 13.70 6.69 0.05
N PRO A 53 15.03 6.81 -0.14
CA PRO A 53 15.70 6.18 -1.29
C PRO A 53 15.67 4.65 -1.24
N ILE A 54 15.42 4.06 -0.07
CA ILE A 54 15.18 2.62 0.16
C ILE A 54 13.76 2.53 0.74
N ASN A 55 12.81 1.94 0.00
CA ASN A 55 11.40 1.90 0.40
C ASN A 55 11.01 0.51 0.94
N ASN A 56 11.25 -0.54 0.16
CA ASN A 56 11.00 -1.94 0.49
C ASN A 56 12.31 -2.72 0.68
N THR A 57 13.25 -2.55 -0.24
CA THR A 57 14.49 -3.34 -0.28
C THR A 57 15.69 -2.51 -0.69
N LEU A 58 16.91 -2.99 -0.38
CA LEU A 58 18.16 -2.35 -0.82
C LEU A 58 18.23 -2.21 -2.36
N TRP A 59 17.58 -3.12 -3.09
CA TRP A 59 17.54 -3.09 -4.55
C TRP A 59 16.76 -1.90 -5.12
N ASP A 60 15.88 -1.29 -4.33
CA ASP A 60 15.17 -0.08 -4.73
C ASP A 60 16.14 1.07 -4.99
N LEU A 61 17.15 1.22 -4.12
CA LEU A 61 18.21 2.20 -4.29
C LEU A 61 19.10 1.83 -5.48
N TYR A 62 19.46 0.54 -5.61
CA TYR A 62 20.25 0.07 -6.75
C TYR A 62 19.62 0.46 -8.09
N TRP A 63 18.33 0.21 -8.27
CA TRP A 63 17.63 0.50 -9.52
C TRP A 63 17.44 2.00 -9.78
N GLN A 64 17.27 2.81 -8.73
CA GLN A 64 17.32 4.27 -8.86
C GLN A 64 18.72 4.74 -9.28
N ILE A 65 19.79 4.20 -8.70
CA ILE A 65 21.17 4.52 -9.12
C ILE A 65 21.39 4.09 -10.58
N MET A 66 20.92 2.92 -10.98
CA MET A 66 21.01 2.46 -12.38
C MET A 66 20.25 3.37 -13.33
N LEU A 67 19.08 3.87 -12.93
CA LEU A 67 18.34 4.83 -13.74
C LEU A 67 19.09 6.16 -13.88
N MET A 68 19.59 6.72 -12.77
CA MET A 68 20.37 7.95 -12.73
C MET A 68 21.67 7.85 -13.57
N LEU A 69 22.28 6.66 -13.61
CA LEU A 69 23.57 6.41 -14.26
C LEU A 69 23.45 5.73 -15.62
N TYR A 70 22.24 5.61 -16.18
CA TYR A 70 21.99 4.98 -17.48
C TYR A 70 22.54 3.55 -17.54
N SER A 71 22.27 2.76 -16.51
CA SER A 71 22.71 1.38 -16.31
C SER A 71 24.24 1.17 -16.30
N ASN A 72 25.02 2.22 -16.03
CA ASN A 72 26.47 2.10 -15.94
C ASN A 72 26.91 1.45 -14.61
N GLN A 73 27.10 0.13 -14.63
CA GLN A 73 27.53 -0.64 -13.46
C GLN A 73 28.94 -0.31 -12.94
N LYS A 74 29.75 0.39 -13.76
CA LYS A 74 31.16 0.72 -13.48
C LYS A 74 31.37 2.17 -13.04
N ALA A 75 30.29 2.90 -12.76
CA ALA A 75 30.35 4.33 -12.44
C ALA A 75 31.21 4.63 -11.20
N PHE A 76 31.31 3.69 -10.26
CA PHE A 76 32.01 3.86 -8.97
C PHE A 76 33.38 3.19 -8.92
N LEU A 77 33.98 2.87 -10.07
CA LEU A 77 35.31 2.25 -10.13
C LEU A 77 36.37 3.10 -9.39
N LYS A 78 36.28 4.43 -9.47
CA LYS A 78 37.21 5.35 -8.79
C LYS A 78 37.08 5.32 -7.26
N GLN A 79 35.90 4.96 -6.77
CA GLN A 79 35.58 4.77 -5.36
C GLN A 79 35.87 3.32 -4.88
N GLY A 80 36.52 2.50 -5.70
CA GLY A 80 36.87 1.12 -5.36
C GLY A 80 35.73 0.11 -5.53
N ILE A 81 34.56 0.53 -6.05
CA ILE A 81 33.43 -0.37 -6.32
C ILE A 81 33.56 -0.87 -7.77
N THR A 82 34.05 -2.09 -7.93
CA THR A 82 34.33 -2.72 -9.24
C THR A 82 33.05 -3.13 -9.99
N GLY A 83 32.00 -3.48 -9.25
CA GLY A 83 30.69 -3.79 -9.78
C GLY A 83 29.62 -3.49 -8.74
N ILE A 84 28.80 -2.48 -9.01
CA ILE A 84 27.76 -2.04 -8.07
C ILE A 84 26.74 -3.14 -7.75
N PHE A 85 26.43 -4.03 -8.70
CA PHE A 85 25.52 -5.15 -8.44
C PHE A 85 26.08 -6.11 -7.36
N GLU A 86 27.33 -6.56 -7.52
CA GLU A 86 27.98 -7.45 -6.55
C GLU A 86 28.20 -6.75 -5.20
N TYR A 87 28.44 -5.44 -5.21
CA TYR A 87 28.48 -4.65 -3.98
C TYR A 87 27.15 -4.72 -3.22
N PHE A 88 26.01 -4.44 -3.86
CA PHE A 88 24.68 -4.54 -3.23
C PHE A 88 24.36 -5.97 -2.76
N LYS A 89 24.68 -6.98 -3.57
CA LYS A 89 24.50 -8.40 -3.21
C LYS A 89 25.30 -8.78 -1.95
N ASN A 90 26.52 -8.25 -1.80
CA ASN A 90 27.33 -8.47 -0.60
C ASN A 90 26.75 -7.76 0.64
N VAL A 91 26.19 -6.55 0.48
CA VAL A 91 25.48 -5.85 1.57
C VAL A 91 24.27 -6.65 2.02
N GLU A 92 23.44 -7.10 1.08
CA GLU A 92 22.26 -7.92 1.36
C GLU A 92 22.63 -9.22 2.08
N LYS A 93 23.67 -9.93 1.61
CA LYS A 93 24.17 -11.16 2.24
C LYS A 93 24.65 -10.93 3.68
N ARG A 94 25.22 -9.76 3.98
CA ARG A 94 25.67 -9.39 5.34
C ARG A 94 24.55 -8.87 6.23
N GLN A 95 23.38 -8.56 5.66
CA GLN A 95 22.23 -7.96 6.37
C GLN A 95 22.59 -6.67 7.12
N ASP A 96 23.53 -5.89 6.58
CA ASP A 96 23.99 -4.63 7.18
C ASP A 96 23.85 -3.47 6.18
N PRO A 97 22.69 -2.79 6.13
CA PRO A 97 22.46 -1.65 5.26
C PRO A 97 23.41 -0.47 5.52
N ALA A 98 24.04 -0.38 6.69
CA ALA A 98 24.94 0.72 7.02
C ALA A 98 26.19 0.75 6.12
N LEU A 99 26.54 -0.39 5.52
CA LEU A 99 27.62 -0.49 4.53
C LEU A 99 27.38 0.39 3.30
N LEU A 100 26.13 0.78 3.01
CA LEU A 100 25.80 1.68 1.90
C LEU A 100 26.09 3.16 2.19
N ASN A 101 26.43 3.52 3.43
CA ASN A 101 26.60 4.93 3.80
C ASN A 101 27.69 5.62 2.99
N ASP A 102 28.81 4.95 2.70
CA ASP A 102 29.89 5.52 1.90
C ASP A 102 29.43 5.82 0.48
N LEU A 103 28.73 4.87 -0.16
CA LEU A 103 28.13 5.07 -1.48
C LEU A 103 27.11 6.22 -1.45
N LEU A 104 26.26 6.25 -0.42
CA LEU A 104 25.23 7.28 -0.28
C LEU A 104 25.83 8.67 -0.06
N ASN A 105 26.94 8.80 0.67
CA ASN A 105 27.65 10.06 0.86
C ASN A 105 28.21 10.61 -0.46
N GLU A 106 28.62 9.73 -1.39
CA GLU A 106 29.14 10.13 -2.70
C GLU A 106 28.04 10.62 -3.66
N ILE A 107 26.82 10.10 -3.53
CA ILE A 107 25.73 10.36 -4.50
C ILE A 107 24.58 11.22 -3.96
N SER A 108 24.52 11.44 -2.65
CA SER A 108 23.38 12.08 -2.00
C SER A 108 23.80 13.32 -1.22
N ILE A 109 23.13 14.44 -1.51
CA ILE A 109 23.17 15.61 -0.63
C ILE A 109 22.11 15.41 0.44
N ARG A 110 22.54 15.04 1.65
CA ARG A 110 21.64 14.84 2.80
C ARG A 110 21.59 16.11 3.65
N ARG A 111 20.38 16.55 3.97
CA ARG A 111 20.09 17.70 4.84
C ARG A 111 19.13 17.25 5.94
N THR A 112 19.61 16.38 6.82
CA THR A 112 18.81 15.88 7.94
C THR A 112 18.47 17.01 8.91
N ARG A 113 17.41 16.85 9.70
CA ARG A 113 17.02 17.82 10.73
C ARG A 113 18.19 18.16 11.66
N ASN A 114 18.92 17.16 12.13
CA ASN A 114 20.08 17.37 13.01
C ASN A 114 21.19 18.13 12.28
N PHE A 115 21.50 17.75 11.03
CA PHE A 115 22.48 18.48 10.23
C PHE A 115 22.14 19.97 10.09
N ILE A 116 20.85 20.30 9.84
CA ILE A 116 20.41 21.70 9.76
C ILE A 116 20.53 22.40 11.11
N LYS A 117 20.09 21.78 12.22
CA LYS A 117 20.22 22.34 13.57
C LYS A 117 21.68 22.64 13.93
N ASP A 118 22.60 21.73 13.60
CA ASP A 118 24.00 21.81 14.02
C ASP A 118 24.81 22.78 13.15
N ASN A 119 24.52 22.86 11.85
CA ASN A 119 25.34 23.62 10.89
C ASN A 119 24.71 24.94 10.45
N TYR A 120 23.40 25.13 10.66
CA TYR A 120 22.66 26.32 10.25
C TYR A 120 21.69 26.79 11.36
N PRO A 121 22.19 27.08 12.57
CA PRO A 121 21.34 27.48 13.71
C PRO A 121 20.56 28.77 13.46
N ASP A 122 21.10 29.66 12.62
CA ASP A 122 20.52 30.97 12.30
C ASP A 122 19.79 30.97 10.94
N ALA A 123 19.49 29.80 10.37
CA ALA A 123 18.78 29.74 9.10
C ALA A 123 17.35 30.29 9.24
N GLU A 124 16.93 31.07 8.25
CA GLU A 124 15.60 31.67 8.19
C GLU A 124 14.84 31.23 6.93
N ILE A 125 13.52 31.07 7.06
CA ILE A 125 12.58 30.93 5.94
C ILE A 125 11.60 32.10 6.05
N ASN A 126 11.50 32.91 5.00
CA ASN A 126 10.64 34.09 4.95
C ASN A 126 10.85 35.07 6.13
N GLY A 127 12.10 35.24 6.57
CA GLY A 127 12.45 36.14 7.68
C GLY A 127 12.11 35.59 9.08
N SER A 128 11.78 34.30 9.18
CA SER A 128 11.57 33.61 10.46
C SER A 128 12.60 32.50 10.64
N LEU A 129 13.25 32.46 11.81
CA LEU A 129 14.18 31.38 12.16
C LEU A 129 13.51 30.02 12.02
N ILE A 130 14.24 29.08 11.42
CA ILE A 130 13.78 27.70 11.29
C ILE A 130 13.66 27.08 12.68
N ASN A 131 12.44 26.74 13.07
CA ASN A 131 12.18 25.97 14.27
C ASN A 131 11.64 24.59 13.89
N PHE A 132 12.19 23.54 14.52
CA PHE A 132 11.73 22.18 14.31
C PHE A 132 10.86 21.75 15.48
N PRO A 133 9.61 21.31 15.25
CA PRO A 133 8.74 20.88 16.34
C PRO A 133 9.31 19.64 17.04
N GLU A 134 9.14 19.61 18.36
CA GLU A 134 9.34 18.40 19.15
C GLU A 134 8.22 17.41 18.84
N ARG A 135 8.59 16.19 18.46
CA ARG A 135 7.64 15.12 18.18
C ARG A 135 7.43 14.33 19.46
N VAL A 136 6.22 14.37 19.98
CA VAL A 136 5.81 13.55 21.13
C VAL A 136 4.98 12.39 20.59
N LEU A 137 5.43 11.16 20.85
CA LEU A 137 4.70 9.95 20.48
C LEU A 137 3.82 9.53 21.66
N GLU A 138 2.51 9.50 21.43
CA GLU A 138 1.52 9.03 22.40
C GLU A 138 0.85 7.77 21.87
N ASN A 139 0.80 6.72 22.69
CA ASN A 139 0.08 5.49 22.37
C ASN A 139 -1.31 5.53 22.98
N VAL A 140 -2.30 5.04 22.23
CA VAL A 140 -3.70 5.00 22.65
C VAL A 140 -4.10 3.54 22.78
N ASP A 141 -4.17 3.07 24.02
CA ASP A 141 -4.60 1.72 24.32
C ASP A 141 -6.12 1.61 24.29
N TYR A 142 -6.61 0.48 23.78
CA TYR A 142 -8.02 0.12 23.76
C TYR A 142 -8.19 -1.38 24.00
N GLU A 143 -9.28 -1.76 24.65
CA GLU A 143 -9.53 -3.15 25.02
C GLU A 143 -10.30 -3.90 23.92
N LEU A 144 -9.57 -4.61 23.06
CA LEU A 144 -10.14 -5.47 22.02
C LEU A 144 -11.06 -6.56 22.58
N GLU A 145 -10.76 -7.08 23.77
CA GLU A 145 -11.48 -8.20 24.37
C GLU A 145 -12.92 -7.85 24.76
N LYS A 146 -13.19 -6.59 25.12
CA LYS A 146 -14.56 -6.10 25.36
C LYS A 146 -15.41 -6.09 24.09
N THR A 147 -14.81 -5.73 22.95
CA THR A 147 -15.49 -5.66 21.64
C THR A 147 -15.69 -7.05 21.04
N TYR A 148 -14.64 -7.88 21.09
CA TYR A 148 -14.61 -9.14 20.35
C TYR A 148 -14.91 -10.36 21.23
N GLN A 149 -14.88 -10.29 22.56
CA GLN A 149 -15.26 -11.39 23.47
C GLN A 149 -14.65 -12.76 23.08
N GLY A 150 -13.36 -12.80 22.72
CA GLY A 150 -12.68 -14.01 22.24
C GLY A 150 -12.88 -14.34 20.75
N MET A 151 -13.82 -13.69 20.05
CA MET A 151 -14.07 -13.90 18.62
C MET A 151 -12.87 -13.60 17.74
N TYR A 152 -11.99 -12.66 18.13
CA TYR A 152 -10.80 -12.34 17.34
C TYR A 152 -9.91 -13.58 17.17
N LYS A 153 -9.68 -14.32 18.25
CA LYS A 153 -8.88 -15.55 18.24
C LYS A 153 -9.55 -16.64 17.42
N ASP A 154 -10.86 -16.82 17.57
CA ASP A 154 -11.63 -17.77 16.76
C ASP A 154 -11.57 -17.44 15.27
N ILE A 155 -11.78 -16.16 14.91
CA ILE A 155 -11.78 -15.71 13.51
C ILE A 155 -10.38 -15.88 12.92
N SER A 156 -9.33 -15.50 13.66
CA SER A 156 -7.94 -15.70 13.23
C SER A 156 -7.64 -17.18 13.02
N HIS A 157 -8.06 -18.07 13.92
CA HIS A 157 -7.90 -19.50 13.78
C HIS A 157 -8.63 -20.06 12.55
N ILE A 158 -9.88 -19.64 12.31
CA ILE A 158 -10.62 -20.05 11.11
C ILE A 158 -9.87 -19.62 9.85
N ILE A 159 -9.37 -18.38 9.81
CA ILE A 159 -8.64 -17.85 8.65
C ILE A 159 -7.33 -18.60 8.41
N THR A 160 -6.55 -18.89 9.45
CA THR A 160 -5.21 -19.48 9.28
C THR A 160 -5.26 -20.99 9.11
N GLU A 161 -6.08 -21.69 9.90
CA GLU A 161 -6.06 -23.15 10.04
C GLU A 161 -7.24 -23.88 9.38
N GLU A 162 -8.45 -23.29 9.35
CA GLU A 162 -9.65 -24.02 8.91
C GLU A 162 -10.00 -23.80 7.43
N LEU A 163 -9.77 -22.59 6.90
CA LEU A 163 -9.98 -22.28 5.48
C LEU A 163 -9.03 -23.10 4.60
N THR A 164 -9.59 -23.91 3.72
CA THR A 164 -8.86 -24.76 2.77
C THR A 164 -8.27 -23.93 1.64
N MET A 165 -8.92 -22.81 1.33
CA MET A 165 -8.57 -21.91 0.24
C MET A 165 -8.59 -22.64 -1.10
N ALA A 166 -9.59 -23.50 -1.30
CA ALA A 166 -9.68 -24.47 -2.41
C ALA A 166 -9.41 -23.84 -3.78
N TYR A 167 -9.94 -22.64 -4.02
CA TYR A 167 -9.70 -21.91 -5.26
C TYR A 167 -8.21 -21.62 -5.51
N TYR A 168 -7.45 -21.27 -4.47
CA TYR A 168 -6.01 -20.99 -4.53
C TYR A 168 -5.17 -22.27 -4.63
N ARG A 169 -5.81 -23.42 -4.47
CA ARG A 169 -5.18 -24.73 -4.53
C ARG A 169 -5.82 -25.61 -5.59
N ILE A 170 -6.55 -25.03 -6.56
CA ILE A 170 -7.34 -25.79 -7.53
C ILE A 170 -6.52 -26.83 -8.31
N LEU A 171 -5.24 -26.55 -8.58
CA LEU A 171 -4.33 -27.48 -9.26
C LEU A 171 -3.93 -28.69 -8.41
N GLU A 172 -4.12 -28.64 -7.10
CA GLU A 172 -3.92 -29.79 -6.21
C GLU A 172 -5.04 -30.82 -6.34
N TYR A 173 -6.22 -30.40 -6.81
CA TYR A 173 -7.33 -31.30 -7.09
C TYR A 173 -7.22 -31.91 -8.49
N LYS A 174 -6.20 -31.59 -9.29
CA LYS A 174 -6.08 -32.14 -10.64
C LYS A 174 -5.64 -33.61 -10.60
N LYS A 175 -6.37 -34.49 -11.28
CA LYS A 175 -6.16 -35.95 -11.35
C LYS A 175 -5.01 -36.30 -12.31
N VAL A 176 -3.79 -35.89 -11.99
CA VAL A 176 -2.58 -36.19 -12.76
C VAL A 176 -1.45 -36.66 -11.87
N GLU A 177 -0.62 -37.59 -12.36
CA GLU A 177 0.57 -38.04 -11.62
C GLU A 177 1.60 -36.92 -11.44
N LYS A 178 1.68 -36.00 -12.42
CA LYS A 178 2.59 -34.86 -12.40
C LYS A 178 2.01 -33.69 -13.19
N LEU A 179 2.03 -32.51 -12.59
CA LEU A 179 1.70 -31.25 -13.27
C LEU A 179 2.77 -30.91 -14.31
N SER A 180 2.38 -30.22 -15.39
CA SER A 180 3.36 -29.65 -16.32
C SER A 180 4.23 -28.59 -15.61
N THR A 181 5.39 -28.27 -16.18
CA THR A 181 6.28 -27.22 -15.62
C THR A 181 5.55 -25.89 -15.45
N GLU A 182 4.69 -25.52 -16.41
CA GLU A 182 3.90 -24.28 -16.34
C GLU A 182 2.85 -24.32 -15.22
N GLU A 183 2.22 -25.48 -15.02
CA GLU A 183 1.23 -25.67 -13.96
C GLU A 183 1.86 -25.70 -12.57
N GLU A 184 3.05 -26.29 -12.41
CA GLU A 184 3.82 -26.20 -11.15
C GLU A 184 4.16 -24.75 -10.81
N MET A 185 4.62 -23.97 -11.79
CA MET A 185 4.87 -22.54 -11.61
C MET A 185 3.59 -21.77 -11.24
N LEU A 186 2.46 -22.13 -11.86
CA LEU A 186 1.17 -21.53 -11.54
C LEU A 186 0.71 -21.90 -10.13
N LYS A 187 0.81 -23.17 -9.74
CA LYS A 187 0.49 -23.68 -8.40
C LYS A 187 1.28 -22.92 -7.34
N GLY A 188 2.60 -22.79 -7.50
CA GLY A 188 3.44 -22.02 -6.58
C GLY A 188 2.99 -20.57 -6.41
N ARG A 189 2.57 -19.92 -7.51
CA ARG A 189 1.99 -18.56 -7.45
C ARG A 189 0.66 -18.55 -6.70
N MET A 190 -0.20 -19.54 -6.91
CA MET A 190 -1.50 -19.59 -6.23
C MET A 190 -1.38 -19.84 -4.72
N ILE A 191 -0.42 -20.68 -4.30
CA ILE A 191 -0.09 -20.86 -2.87
C ILE A 191 0.45 -19.56 -2.26
N ALA A 192 1.32 -18.83 -2.96
CA ALA A 192 1.79 -17.53 -2.46
C ALA A 192 0.62 -16.54 -2.29
N LEU A 193 -0.34 -16.56 -3.23
CA LEU A 193 -1.54 -15.73 -3.19
C LEU A 193 -2.51 -16.11 -2.06
N GLU A 194 -2.58 -17.39 -1.69
CA GLU A 194 -3.30 -17.85 -0.50
C GLU A 194 -2.78 -17.14 0.75
N GLY A 195 -1.47 -17.17 0.97
CA GLY A 195 -0.82 -16.55 2.13
C GLY A 195 -1.04 -15.03 2.17
N ILE A 196 -0.95 -14.36 1.01
CA ILE A 196 -1.26 -12.93 0.88
C ILE A 196 -2.71 -12.65 1.26
N PHE A 197 -3.66 -13.44 0.77
CA PHE A 197 -5.07 -13.24 1.05
C PHE A 197 -5.40 -13.40 2.55
N LYS A 198 -4.91 -14.48 3.18
CA LYS A 198 -5.05 -14.69 4.64
C LYS A 198 -4.48 -13.51 5.43
N THR A 199 -3.29 -13.03 5.04
CA THR A 199 -2.65 -11.86 5.67
C THR A 199 -3.50 -10.60 5.52
N ILE A 200 -4.04 -10.34 4.33
CA ILE A 200 -4.90 -9.17 4.08
C ILE A 200 -6.17 -9.23 4.93
N LEU A 201 -6.83 -10.39 5.03
CA LEU A 201 -8.02 -10.54 5.89
C LEU A 201 -7.71 -10.23 7.35
N LEU A 202 -6.58 -10.71 7.87
CA LEU A 202 -6.15 -10.43 9.25
C LEU A 202 -5.83 -8.94 9.46
N LYS A 203 -5.08 -8.32 8.54
CA LYS A 203 -4.81 -6.86 8.60
C LYS A 203 -6.09 -6.03 8.55
N ARG A 204 -7.09 -6.46 7.76
CA ARG A 204 -8.39 -5.78 7.69
C ARG A 204 -9.21 -5.97 8.96
N LEU A 205 -9.16 -7.15 9.59
CA LEU A 205 -9.75 -7.39 10.91
C LEU A 205 -9.15 -6.47 11.98
N GLU A 206 -7.84 -6.26 11.96
CA GLU A 206 -7.14 -5.35 12.86
C GLU A 206 -7.45 -3.88 12.57
N SER A 207 -7.58 -3.50 11.29
CA SER A 207 -7.81 -2.12 10.87
C SER A 207 -9.20 -1.63 11.28
N SER A 208 -10.26 -2.30 10.82
CA SER A 208 -11.66 -1.92 11.05
C SER A 208 -12.59 -3.11 10.87
N VAL A 209 -13.54 -3.25 11.79
CA VAL A 209 -14.59 -4.28 11.69
C VAL A 209 -15.44 -4.13 10.42
N GLU A 210 -15.64 -2.91 9.93
CA GLU A 210 -16.40 -2.65 8.70
C GLU A 210 -15.59 -3.05 7.45
N ALA A 211 -14.31 -2.66 7.41
CA ALA A 211 -13.41 -3.07 6.33
C ALA A 211 -13.30 -4.59 6.24
N PHE A 212 -13.23 -5.28 7.38
CA PHE A 212 -13.22 -6.73 7.44
C PHE A 212 -14.55 -7.36 7.01
N ARG A 213 -15.69 -6.85 7.51
CA ARG A 213 -17.04 -7.31 7.13
C ARG A 213 -17.24 -7.29 5.63
N LYS A 214 -16.87 -6.20 4.97
CA LYS A 214 -16.92 -6.06 3.50
C LYS A 214 -16.04 -7.09 2.79
N SER A 215 -14.83 -7.33 3.28
CA SER A 215 -13.93 -8.34 2.69
C SER A 215 -14.50 -9.75 2.75
N VAL A 216 -15.02 -10.14 3.91
CA VAL A 216 -15.62 -11.46 4.12
C VAL A 216 -16.86 -11.61 3.24
N ASP A 217 -17.74 -10.62 3.18
CA ASP A 217 -18.93 -10.64 2.33
C ASP A 217 -18.58 -10.71 0.83
N ASN A 218 -17.59 -9.93 0.39
CA ASN A 218 -17.09 -9.99 -0.99
C ASN A 218 -16.53 -11.37 -1.32
N GLN A 219 -15.80 -12.01 -0.39
CA GLN A 219 -15.26 -13.34 -0.60
C GLN A 219 -16.36 -14.41 -0.64
N ILE A 220 -17.39 -14.31 0.20
CA ILE A 220 -18.56 -15.20 0.14
C ILE A 220 -19.21 -15.09 -1.24
N LYS A 221 -19.50 -13.87 -1.71
CA LYS A 221 -20.07 -13.63 -3.04
C LYS A 221 -19.19 -14.14 -4.17
N PHE A 222 -17.87 -14.08 -4.01
CA PHE A 222 -16.92 -14.63 -4.96
C PHE A 222 -17.02 -16.15 -5.03
N LEU A 223 -17.00 -16.85 -3.88
CA LEU A 223 -17.10 -18.31 -3.84
C LEU A 223 -18.46 -18.81 -4.38
N GLU A 224 -19.55 -18.12 -4.06
CA GLU A 224 -20.88 -18.42 -4.60
C GLU A 224 -20.92 -18.29 -6.13
N LYS A 225 -20.26 -17.26 -6.69
CA LYS A 225 -20.14 -17.09 -8.15
C LYS A 225 -19.23 -18.14 -8.76
N LEU A 226 -18.09 -18.42 -8.12
CA LEU A 226 -17.12 -19.42 -8.56
C LEU A 226 -17.79 -20.79 -8.70
N GLY A 227 -18.52 -21.25 -7.67
CA GLY A 227 -19.23 -22.52 -7.71
C GLY A 227 -20.18 -22.62 -8.91
N ARG A 228 -21.01 -21.59 -9.14
CA ARG A 228 -21.94 -21.54 -10.30
C ARG A 228 -21.23 -21.54 -11.66
N PHE A 229 -20.03 -20.98 -11.75
CA PHE A 229 -19.26 -20.99 -12.99
C PHE A 229 -18.57 -22.34 -13.21
N LEU A 230 -18.01 -22.94 -12.15
CA LEU A 230 -17.39 -24.26 -12.22
C LEU A 230 -18.43 -25.30 -12.65
N GLU A 231 -19.66 -25.27 -12.13
CA GLU A 231 -20.75 -26.15 -12.57
C GLU A 231 -21.02 -26.09 -14.08
N LYS A 232 -20.68 -24.97 -14.73
CA LYS A 232 -20.83 -24.74 -16.18
C LYS A 232 -19.55 -25.01 -16.97
N GLY A 233 -18.53 -25.63 -16.35
CA GLY A 233 -17.22 -25.86 -16.96
C GLY A 233 -16.43 -24.57 -17.18
N LYS A 234 -16.67 -23.52 -16.38
CA LYS A 234 -15.98 -22.23 -16.48
C LYS A 234 -15.18 -21.91 -15.22
N LEU A 235 -13.93 -21.50 -15.39
CA LEU A 235 -13.06 -21.01 -14.32
C LEU A 235 -12.93 -19.49 -14.37
N LEU A 236 -13.05 -18.84 -13.21
CA LEU A 236 -12.81 -17.41 -13.03
C LEU A 236 -11.29 -17.15 -12.90
N ARG A 237 -10.68 -16.36 -13.79
CA ARG A 237 -9.20 -16.25 -13.90
C ARG A 237 -8.60 -14.87 -13.53
N LYS A 238 -7.27 -14.91 -13.41
CA LYS A 238 -6.24 -13.96 -12.91
C LYS A 238 -6.52 -12.45 -12.93
N GLU A 239 -7.17 -11.90 -13.95
CA GLU A 239 -7.45 -10.44 -14.00
C GLU A 239 -8.51 -10.04 -12.97
N LEU A 240 -9.57 -10.83 -12.84
CA LEU A 240 -10.58 -10.60 -11.82
C LEU A 240 -9.99 -10.83 -10.42
N PHE A 241 -9.11 -11.81 -10.32
CA PHE A 241 -8.45 -12.20 -9.08
C PHE A 241 -7.48 -11.13 -8.55
N ASN A 242 -6.61 -10.59 -9.42
CA ASN A 242 -5.76 -9.46 -9.05
C ASN A 242 -6.63 -8.30 -8.58
N LYS A 243 -7.80 -8.05 -9.18
CA LYS A 243 -8.76 -7.05 -8.68
C LYS A 243 -9.40 -7.39 -7.34
N TYR A 244 -9.61 -8.65 -6.96
CA TYR A 244 -10.12 -8.96 -5.62
C TYR A 244 -9.04 -8.78 -4.56
N VAL A 245 -7.81 -9.21 -4.83
CA VAL A 245 -6.69 -9.02 -3.89
C VAL A 245 -6.25 -7.55 -3.82
N VAL A 246 -6.12 -6.87 -4.96
CA VAL A 246 -5.83 -5.42 -5.04
C VAL A 246 -7.07 -4.57 -4.72
N GLY A 247 -8.29 -5.06 -4.92
CA GLY A 247 -9.49 -4.38 -4.46
C GLY A 247 -9.63 -4.38 -2.94
N LEU A 248 -8.94 -5.31 -2.27
CA LEU A 248 -8.76 -5.27 -0.82
C LEU A 248 -7.61 -4.34 -0.38
N ASP A 249 -6.74 -3.92 -1.31
CA ASP A 249 -5.54 -3.08 -1.12
C ASP A 249 -5.54 -1.97 -2.20
N GLU A 250 -6.40 -0.97 -2.00
CA GLU A 250 -7.08 -0.06 -2.94
C GLU A 250 -6.30 0.72 -4.04
N GLU A 251 -5.09 0.33 -4.43
CA GLU A 251 -4.28 1.13 -5.35
C GLU A 251 -4.73 1.15 -6.83
N SER A 252 -5.73 0.37 -7.26
CA SER A 252 -6.23 0.48 -8.65
C SER A 252 -7.66 -0.02 -8.85
N ALA A 253 -8.62 0.90 -8.84
CA ALA A 253 -10.00 0.63 -9.25
C ALA A 253 -10.17 0.84 -10.77
N GLU A 254 -9.47 0.08 -11.61
CA GLU A 254 -9.84 -0.05 -13.01
C GLU A 254 -11.05 -1.00 -13.17
N GLU A 255 -11.97 -0.69 -14.09
CA GLU A 255 -13.07 -1.57 -14.48
C GLU A 255 -12.54 -2.78 -15.26
N ILE A 256 -12.09 -3.80 -14.53
CA ILE A 256 -11.61 -5.05 -15.14
C ILE A 256 -12.80 -5.91 -15.59
N LYS A 257 -12.75 -6.35 -16.86
CA LYS A 257 -13.70 -7.27 -17.47
C LYS A 257 -13.56 -8.66 -16.86
N ILE A 258 -14.69 -9.31 -16.55
CA ILE A 258 -14.70 -10.70 -16.12
C ILE A 258 -14.14 -11.58 -17.24
N LYS A 259 -13.03 -12.28 -16.97
CA LYS A 259 -12.51 -13.33 -17.85
C LYS A 259 -12.88 -14.70 -17.30
N LEU A 260 -13.64 -15.43 -18.12
CA LEU A 260 -13.97 -16.84 -17.91
C LEU A 260 -13.11 -17.65 -18.87
N GLU A 261 -12.50 -18.70 -18.34
CA GLU A 261 -11.80 -19.70 -19.15
C GLU A 261 -12.51 -21.04 -19.06
N ASP A 262 -12.39 -21.84 -20.11
CA ASP A 262 -12.87 -23.20 -20.10
C ASP A 262 -12.04 -24.06 -19.15
N ILE A 263 -12.72 -24.88 -18.36
CA ILE A 263 -12.10 -25.88 -17.50
C ILE A 263 -12.84 -27.21 -17.70
N ASN A 264 -12.08 -28.26 -17.98
CA ASN A 264 -12.62 -29.62 -17.98
C ASN A 264 -12.58 -30.15 -16.54
N LEU A 265 -13.73 -30.16 -15.86
CA LEU A 265 -13.81 -30.63 -14.46
C LEU A 265 -13.55 -32.13 -14.30
N ASP A 266 -13.65 -32.92 -15.37
CA ASP A 266 -13.35 -34.36 -15.30
C ASP A 266 -11.86 -34.62 -15.03
N ASP A 267 -10.99 -33.65 -15.37
CA ASP A 267 -9.56 -33.68 -15.06
C ASP A 267 -9.28 -33.42 -13.56
N TYR A 268 -10.30 -33.16 -12.74
CA TYR A 268 -10.16 -32.80 -11.33
C TYR A 268 -10.97 -33.74 -10.41
N ASP A 269 -10.56 -33.84 -9.16
CA ASP A 269 -11.39 -34.30 -8.05
C ASP A 269 -12.46 -33.26 -7.75
N LYS A 270 -13.51 -33.31 -8.59
CA LYS A 270 -14.65 -32.42 -8.52
C LYS A 270 -15.34 -32.50 -7.16
N GLU A 271 -15.51 -33.69 -6.60
CA GLU A 271 -16.28 -33.83 -5.36
C GLU A 271 -15.56 -33.13 -4.22
N GLU A 272 -14.26 -33.41 -4.04
CA GLU A 272 -13.44 -32.77 -3.02
C GLU A 272 -13.32 -31.25 -3.23
N LEU A 273 -13.12 -30.80 -4.48
CA LEU A 273 -13.02 -29.37 -4.81
C LEU A 273 -14.30 -28.60 -4.45
N PHE A 274 -15.47 -29.14 -4.80
CA PHE A 274 -16.75 -28.47 -4.52
C PHE A 274 -17.08 -28.49 -3.02
N ASP A 275 -16.76 -29.58 -2.32
CA ASP A 275 -16.95 -29.69 -0.88
C ASP A 275 -16.07 -28.67 -0.13
N ASP A 276 -14.81 -28.51 -0.54
CA ASP A 276 -13.90 -27.55 0.06
C ASP A 276 -14.29 -26.09 -0.24
N ILE A 277 -14.72 -25.76 -1.46
CA ILE A 277 -15.27 -24.43 -1.79
C ILE A 277 -16.48 -24.12 -0.89
N LYS A 278 -17.37 -25.10 -0.71
CA LYS A 278 -18.57 -24.95 0.12
C LYS A 278 -18.22 -24.85 1.60
N LYS A 279 -17.22 -25.58 2.08
CA LYS A 279 -16.68 -25.47 3.44
C LYS A 279 -16.14 -24.08 3.69
N ASP A 280 -15.31 -23.54 2.79
CA ASP A 280 -14.78 -22.18 2.89
C ASP A 280 -15.90 -21.14 2.93
N GLU A 281 -16.90 -21.26 2.06
CA GLU A 281 -18.08 -20.39 2.05
C GLU A 281 -18.82 -20.41 3.39
N GLN A 282 -19.02 -21.60 3.98
CA GLN A 282 -19.69 -21.76 5.28
C GLN A 282 -18.87 -21.18 6.43
N LEU A 283 -17.55 -21.38 6.44
CA LEU A 283 -16.64 -20.80 7.42
C LEU A 283 -16.63 -19.27 7.35
N LEU A 284 -16.59 -18.69 6.16
CA LEU A 284 -16.69 -17.25 5.97
C LEU A 284 -18.06 -16.71 6.39
N LYS A 285 -19.17 -17.41 6.10
CA LYS A 285 -20.51 -17.06 6.61
C LYS A 285 -20.58 -17.10 8.13
N LYS A 286 -19.89 -18.05 8.78
CA LYS A 286 -19.76 -18.13 10.24
C LYS A 286 -18.98 -16.93 10.80
N ILE A 287 -17.85 -16.57 10.17
CA ILE A 287 -17.10 -15.35 10.51
C ILE A 287 -18.00 -14.11 10.38
N TYR A 288 -18.67 -13.94 9.25
CA TYR A 288 -19.54 -12.78 8.99
C TYR A 288 -20.61 -12.63 10.07
N LYS A 289 -21.28 -13.73 10.46
CA LYS A 289 -22.29 -13.73 11.54
C LYS A 289 -21.72 -13.30 12.89
N LYS A 290 -20.45 -13.58 13.19
CA LYS A 290 -19.80 -13.14 14.44
C LYS A 290 -19.58 -11.63 14.45
N VAL A 291 -19.17 -11.04 13.32
CA VAL A 291 -18.83 -9.60 13.24
C VAL A 291 -19.98 -8.69 12.86
N ALA A 292 -21.03 -9.20 12.21
CA ALA A 292 -22.21 -8.44 11.79
C ALA A 292 -22.89 -7.61 12.92
N PRO A 293 -22.98 -8.09 14.17
CA PRO A 293 -23.62 -7.33 15.26
C PRO A 293 -22.81 -6.15 15.82
N ILE A 294 -21.54 -5.99 15.41
CA ILE A 294 -20.64 -4.95 15.90
C ILE A 294 -20.92 -3.67 15.12
N THR A 295 -21.78 -2.81 15.68
CA THR A 295 -22.11 -1.48 15.16
C THR A 295 -21.09 -0.44 15.65
N PRO A 296 -21.07 0.79 15.10
CA PRO A 296 -20.18 1.85 15.57
C PRO A 296 -20.22 2.09 17.09
N GLU A 297 -21.40 1.97 17.70
CA GLU A 297 -21.61 2.16 19.14
C GLU A 297 -21.08 1.01 20.00
N LYS A 298 -20.68 -0.11 19.38
CA LYS A 298 -20.08 -1.28 20.04
C LYS A 298 -18.61 -1.47 19.69
N ASP A 299 -18.07 -0.65 18.80
CA ASP A 299 -16.69 -0.73 18.35
C ASP A 299 -15.77 0.06 19.31
N ALA A 300 -15.14 -0.62 20.28
CA ALA A 300 -14.29 0.07 21.26
C ALA A 300 -13.11 0.83 20.64
N LYS A 301 -12.60 0.39 19.49
CA LYS A 301 -11.51 1.09 18.79
C LYS A 301 -12.03 2.41 18.23
N LEU A 302 -13.17 2.39 17.56
CA LEU A 302 -13.82 3.61 17.05
C LEU A 302 -14.24 4.55 18.18
N ILE A 303 -14.84 4.04 19.25
CA ILE A 303 -15.25 4.85 20.42
C ILE A 303 -14.03 5.57 21.01
N LYS A 304 -12.96 4.83 21.29
CA LYS A 304 -11.74 5.39 21.87
C LYS A 304 -11.07 6.40 20.93
N PHE A 305 -11.04 6.09 19.63
CA PHE A 305 -10.55 6.98 18.59
C PHE A 305 -11.34 8.31 18.58
N LYS A 306 -12.67 8.26 18.64
CA LYS A 306 -13.53 9.45 18.66
C LYS A 306 -13.30 10.32 19.89
N ASP A 307 -13.20 9.72 21.07
CA ASP A 307 -12.95 10.47 22.31
C ASP A 307 -11.60 11.21 22.23
N MET A 308 -10.55 10.53 21.77
CA MET A 308 -9.25 11.16 21.55
C MET A 308 -9.32 12.25 20.47
N LEU A 309 -9.86 11.93 19.30
CA LEU A 309 -9.96 12.85 18.16
C LEU A 309 -10.69 14.13 18.55
N TYR A 310 -11.78 14.02 19.32
CA TYR A 310 -12.55 15.15 19.80
C TYR A 310 -11.74 16.10 20.70
N GLU A 311 -10.93 15.57 21.62
CA GLU A 311 -10.09 16.39 22.50
C GLU A 311 -8.91 17.03 21.76
N LEU A 312 -8.33 16.32 20.79
CA LEU A 312 -7.26 16.87 19.95
C LEU A 312 -7.78 17.95 19.00
N ALA A 313 -8.98 17.77 18.43
CA ALA A 313 -9.52 18.69 17.42
C ALA A 313 -9.88 20.06 18.03
N LYS A 314 -10.09 20.13 19.35
CA LYS A 314 -10.21 21.41 20.08
C LYS A 314 -8.91 22.20 20.14
N LYS A 315 -7.75 21.53 20.00
CA LYS A 315 -6.43 22.13 20.19
C LYS A 315 -5.80 22.58 18.87
N GLY A 316 -6.14 21.93 17.76
CA GLY A 316 -5.62 22.29 16.43
C GLY A 316 -6.05 21.31 15.34
N GLN A 317 -5.58 21.58 14.12
CA GLN A 317 -5.90 20.77 12.95
C GLN A 317 -5.27 19.38 13.04
N ILE A 318 -5.99 18.38 12.54
CA ILE A 318 -5.61 16.97 12.60
C ILE A 318 -5.59 16.37 11.21
N VAL A 319 -4.57 15.57 10.94
CA VAL A 319 -4.61 14.59 9.84
C VAL A 319 -4.71 13.19 10.44
N VAL A 320 -5.64 12.39 9.95
CA VAL A 320 -5.81 10.98 10.34
C VAL A 320 -5.52 10.11 9.13
N PHE A 321 -4.54 9.22 9.25
CA PHE A 321 -4.23 8.24 8.22
C PHE A 321 -4.89 6.89 8.52
N THR A 322 -5.43 6.28 7.49
CA THR A 322 -6.01 4.94 7.54
C THR A 322 -5.48 4.12 6.38
N TYR A 323 -5.07 2.88 6.61
CA TYR A 323 -4.52 2.04 5.54
C TYR A 323 -5.56 1.74 4.43
N TYR A 324 -6.84 1.51 4.79
CA TYR A 324 -7.91 1.13 3.84
C TYR A 324 -8.97 2.24 3.72
N ALA A 325 -9.42 2.61 2.52
CA ALA A 325 -10.51 3.58 2.40
C ALA A 325 -11.89 3.04 2.77
N ASP A 326 -12.06 1.72 2.90
CA ASP A 326 -13.23 1.18 3.59
C ASP A 326 -13.24 1.61 5.07
N THR A 327 -12.08 1.62 5.73
CA THR A 327 -11.92 2.17 7.08
C THR A 327 -12.13 3.68 7.08
N LEU A 328 -11.55 4.39 6.10
CA LEU A 328 -11.76 5.83 5.93
C LEU A 328 -13.24 6.18 5.80
N GLY A 329 -13.96 5.47 4.93
CA GLY A 329 -15.38 5.70 4.68
C GLY A 329 -16.23 5.42 5.92
N TYR A 330 -15.92 4.33 6.63
CA TYR A 330 -16.56 3.99 7.90
C TYR A 330 -16.41 5.09 8.95
N ILE A 331 -15.16 5.54 9.19
CA ILE A 331 -14.87 6.61 10.16
C ILE A 331 -15.49 7.94 9.71
N SER A 332 -15.34 8.30 8.44
CA SER A 332 -15.87 9.56 7.90
C SER A 332 -17.38 9.65 8.05
N GLN A 333 -18.10 8.56 7.73
CA GLN A 333 -19.55 8.51 7.87
C GLN A 333 -19.97 8.64 9.34
N ASP A 334 -19.36 7.86 10.24
CA ASP A 334 -19.70 7.88 11.66
C ASP A 334 -19.43 9.25 12.31
N LEU A 335 -18.30 9.89 11.99
CA LEU A 335 -18.00 11.25 12.46
C LEU A 335 -18.98 12.30 11.92
N LYS A 336 -19.44 12.17 10.67
CA LYS A 336 -20.43 13.08 10.08
C LYS A 336 -21.82 12.93 10.69
N GLU A 337 -22.16 11.75 11.18
CA GLU A 337 -23.44 11.46 11.82
C GLU A 337 -23.45 11.81 13.32
N ASP A 338 -22.28 11.78 13.98
CA ASP A 338 -22.14 12.14 15.39
C ASP A 338 -22.33 13.65 15.65
N LEU A 339 -23.31 13.98 16.49
CA LEU A 339 -23.64 15.35 16.89
C LEU A 339 -22.48 16.11 17.53
N LYS A 340 -21.59 15.42 18.27
CA LYS A 340 -20.41 16.06 18.90
C LYS A 340 -19.46 16.65 17.85
N PHE A 341 -19.40 16.04 16.68
CA PHE A 341 -18.46 16.41 15.62
C PHE A 341 -19.01 17.45 14.65
N LYS A 342 -20.31 17.81 14.74
CA LYS A 342 -20.96 18.82 13.87
C LYS A 342 -20.33 20.22 13.90
N LYS A 343 -19.57 20.53 14.95
CA LYS A 343 -18.85 21.80 15.10
C LYS A 343 -17.49 21.84 14.40
N PHE A 344 -17.00 20.70 13.92
CA PHE A 344 -15.73 20.59 13.22
C PHE A 344 -15.99 20.41 11.72
N ASN A 345 -15.16 21.03 10.89
CA ASN A 345 -15.16 20.80 9.45
C ASN A 345 -14.29 19.56 9.15
N ILE A 346 -14.92 18.52 8.61
CA ILE A 346 -14.28 17.21 8.40
C ILE A 346 -14.31 16.86 6.91
N GLU A 347 -13.14 16.67 6.33
CA GLU A 347 -12.96 16.24 4.94
C GLU A 347 -12.23 14.90 4.86
N SER A 348 -12.37 14.21 3.72
CA SER A 348 -11.77 12.89 3.51
C SER A 348 -11.16 12.73 2.12
N ILE A 349 -9.93 12.25 2.04
CA ILE A 349 -9.22 11.96 0.78
C ILE A 349 -8.88 10.47 0.66
N SER A 350 -9.15 9.88 -0.50
CA SER A 350 -8.71 8.53 -0.86
C SER A 350 -8.30 8.44 -2.31
N GLY A 351 -7.80 7.27 -2.73
CA GLY A 351 -7.42 7.01 -4.12
C GLY A 351 -8.56 7.20 -5.13
N LYS A 352 -9.82 7.14 -4.66
CA LYS A 352 -11.02 7.34 -5.49
C LYS A 352 -11.33 8.81 -5.76
N VAL A 353 -10.78 9.74 -4.98
CA VAL A 353 -10.99 11.19 -5.17
C VAL A 353 -10.14 11.65 -6.35
N PRO A 354 -10.68 12.36 -7.35
CA PRO A 354 -9.90 12.90 -8.47
C PRO A 354 -8.80 13.87 -8.02
N SER A 355 -7.68 13.92 -8.73
CA SER A 355 -6.51 14.74 -8.37
C SER A 355 -6.82 16.23 -8.20
N THR A 356 -7.67 16.80 -9.07
CA THR A 356 -8.11 18.20 -8.97
C THR A 356 -8.85 18.48 -7.66
N LYS A 357 -9.75 17.58 -7.27
CA LYS A 357 -10.52 17.71 -6.02
C LYS A 357 -9.64 17.51 -4.78
N ARG A 358 -8.60 16.68 -4.86
CA ARG A 358 -7.62 16.54 -3.77
C ARG A 358 -6.91 17.86 -3.50
N GLY A 359 -6.49 18.58 -4.55
CA GLY A 359 -5.87 19.91 -4.41
C GLY A 359 -6.76 20.90 -3.66
N GLU A 360 -8.03 20.99 -4.03
CA GLU A 360 -9.00 21.88 -3.36
C GLU A 360 -9.14 21.58 -1.85
N ILE A 361 -9.28 20.31 -1.48
CA ILE A 361 -9.42 19.90 -0.08
C ILE A 361 -8.14 20.20 0.71
N ILE A 362 -6.97 20.02 0.10
CA ILE A 362 -5.67 20.34 0.71
C ILE A 362 -5.55 21.85 0.92
N ASP A 363 -5.94 22.67 -0.05
CA ASP A 363 -5.96 24.13 0.07
C ASP A 363 -6.93 24.61 1.17
N GLU A 364 -8.08 23.96 1.31
CA GLU A 364 -9.02 24.21 2.41
C GLU A 364 -8.43 23.84 3.78
N PHE A 365 -7.69 22.72 3.85
CA PHE A 365 -6.96 22.35 5.05
C PHE A 365 -5.86 23.36 5.37
N PHE A 366 -5.08 23.82 4.40
CA PHE A 366 -4.06 24.84 4.62
C PHE A 366 -4.62 26.18 5.07
N SER A 367 -5.77 26.58 4.50
CA SER A 367 -6.45 27.83 4.85
C SER A 367 -7.25 27.74 6.16
N LYS A 368 -7.08 26.66 6.94
CA LYS A 368 -7.75 26.40 8.21
C LYS A 368 -9.28 26.38 8.12
N LYS A 369 -9.81 26.02 6.95
CA LYS A 369 -11.24 25.77 6.76
C LYS A 369 -11.62 24.35 7.18
N THR A 370 -10.69 23.41 7.11
CA THR A 370 -10.88 22.02 7.53
C THR A 370 -10.14 21.76 8.85
N ASP A 371 -10.84 21.29 9.87
CA ASP A 371 -10.26 20.97 11.18
C ASP A 371 -9.67 19.56 11.21
N ILE A 372 -10.37 18.60 10.60
CA ILE A 372 -9.98 17.19 10.59
C ILE A 372 -9.94 16.70 9.14
N LEU A 373 -8.75 16.31 8.69
CA LEU A 373 -8.55 15.70 7.39
C LEU A 373 -8.30 14.20 7.55
N LEU A 374 -9.23 13.39 7.08
CA LEU A 374 -9.09 11.94 7.05
C LEU A 374 -8.47 11.53 5.71
N SER A 375 -7.49 10.63 5.70
CA SER A 375 -6.86 10.19 4.47
C SER A 375 -6.44 8.74 4.47
N THR A 376 -6.37 8.13 3.29
CA THR A 376 -5.45 6.99 3.08
C THR A 376 -4.02 7.47 2.84
N ASP A 377 -3.09 6.55 2.58
CA ASP A 377 -1.69 6.86 2.26
C ASP A 377 -1.51 7.72 0.98
N VAL A 378 -2.59 8.06 0.29
CA VAL A 378 -2.57 9.01 -0.84
C VAL A 378 -2.03 10.39 -0.47
N LEU A 379 -2.09 10.78 0.81
CA LEU A 379 -1.53 12.04 1.30
C LEU A 379 -0.23 11.86 2.09
N SER A 380 0.31 10.63 2.21
CA SER A 380 1.56 10.43 2.97
C SER A 380 2.79 10.89 2.20
N GLU A 381 2.68 11.13 0.89
CA GLU A 381 3.79 11.46 0.00
C GLU A 381 3.51 12.72 -0.84
N GLY A 382 4.55 13.54 -1.10
CA GLY A 382 4.49 14.73 -1.96
C GLY A 382 3.60 15.88 -1.50
N MET A 383 2.81 15.71 -0.43
CA MET A 383 1.88 16.72 0.05
C MET A 383 2.39 17.38 1.32
N ASN A 384 2.40 18.71 1.30
CA ASN A 384 2.71 19.47 2.48
C ASN A 384 1.48 19.45 3.41
N LEU A 385 1.66 19.05 4.68
CA LEU A 385 0.59 19.00 5.69
C LEU A 385 1.02 19.71 6.99
N GLN A 386 1.97 20.64 6.88
CA GLN A 386 2.63 21.29 8.02
C GLN A 386 1.71 22.09 8.95
N THR A 387 0.48 22.40 8.52
CA THR A 387 -0.52 23.08 9.37
C THR A 387 -1.17 22.13 10.37
N ALA A 388 -1.07 20.82 10.15
CA ALA A 388 -1.53 19.82 11.09
C ALA A 388 -0.71 19.90 12.38
N GLN A 389 -1.40 20.05 13.51
CA GLN A 389 -0.79 19.98 14.83
C GLN A 389 -0.72 18.54 15.34
N PHE A 390 -1.65 17.70 14.90
CA PHE A 390 -1.71 16.29 15.27
C PHE A 390 -1.79 15.42 14.01
N VAL A 391 -1.09 14.29 14.06
CA VAL A 391 -1.16 13.23 13.05
C VAL A 391 -1.50 11.95 13.79
N ILE A 392 -2.55 11.27 13.34
CA ILE A 392 -3.04 10.00 13.90
C ILE A 392 -2.85 8.90 12.88
#